data_AF-A0A933TMV1-F1
#
_entry.id   AF-A0A933TMV1-F1
#
_cell.length_a   1.000
_cell.length_b   1.000
_cell.length_c   1.000
_cell.angle_alpha   90.00
_cell.angle_beta   90.00
_cell.angle_gamma   90.00
#
_symmetry.space_group_name_H-M   'P 1'
#
loop_
_entity.id
_entity.type
_entity.pdbx_description
1 polymer ?
#
loop_
_entity_poly.entity_id
_entity_poly.type
_entity_poly.pdbx_seq_one_letter_code
_entity_poly.pdbx_strand_id
1 'polypeptide(L)'
;MIAAAFLQLALAASAAGFDYSSYRATKADVRTLEQGISEALLMEAELFPQGISGVDIVLYDSRHVWLWSRSRRSLPKIGGFKGYTAYKVEHSGAVDARNMHGCRGGVSALVELALGRENVAERVFECSPQSPWAVYHAKRSIYSDRDGYLTTITHEFGHQYLNQQDWDVPVVLRMWPEVKRLGHPQPYSVMGEAFATWCELRAARRMHPAFFAKLKADSSGPKRDPHVLGQKVALKFLDPAR
;
A
#
# COMPACT_ATOMS: atom_id res chain seq x y z
N MET A 1 -25.57 -24.90 -12.27
CA MET A 1 -24.16 -25.31 -12.49
C MET A 1 -23.50 -24.42 -13.53
N ILE A 2 -23.14 -23.19 -13.17
CA ILE A 2 -22.23 -22.33 -13.96
C ILE A 2 -21.32 -21.64 -12.94
N ALA A 3 -20.55 -22.46 -12.24
CA ALA A 3 -19.55 -22.04 -11.27
C ALA A 3 -18.25 -22.75 -11.66
N ALA A 4 -17.62 -22.30 -12.76
CA ALA A 4 -16.30 -22.80 -13.18
C ALA A 4 -15.55 -21.92 -14.19
N ALA A 5 -16.18 -20.92 -14.82
CA ALA A 5 -15.55 -20.27 -16.00
C ALA A 5 -14.88 -18.91 -15.76
N PHE A 6 -15.00 -18.30 -14.57
CA PHE A 6 -14.43 -16.96 -14.31
C PHE A 6 -13.23 -16.93 -13.35
N LEU A 7 -12.76 -18.10 -12.88
CA LEU A 7 -11.59 -18.20 -11.98
C LEU A 7 -10.34 -18.78 -12.66
N GLN A 8 -10.43 -19.24 -13.92
CA GLN A 8 -9.30 -19.85 -14.64
C GLN A 8 -8.62 -18.95 -15.68
N LEU A 9 -9.09 -17.71 -15.85
CA LEU A 9 -8.40 -16.68 -16.66
C LEU A 9 -7.58 -15.68 -15.81
N ALA A 10 -7.47 -15.92 -14.50
CA ALA A 10 -6.69 -15.11 -13.57
C ALA A 10 -5.19 -15.50 -13.47
N LEU A 11 -4.73 -16.55 -14.17
CA LEU A 11 -3.38 -17.11 -13.96
C LEU A 11 -2.60 -17.50 -15.24
N ALA A 12 -3.15 -17.31 -16.45
CA ALA A 12 -2.56 -17.88 -17.68
C ALA A 12 -1.81 -16.89 -18.59
N ALA A 13 -1.56 -15.66 -18.14
CA ALA A 13 -0.65 -14.73 -18.81
C ALA A 13 0.13 -13.96 -17.73
N SER A 14 1.05 -14.69 -17.11
CA SER A 14 2.10 -14.22 -16.21
C SER A 14 2.94 -13.14 -16.93
N ALA A 15 3.65 -12.23 -16.27
CA ALA A 15 4.70 -12.58 -15.32
C ALA A 15 5.53 -13.82 -15.76
N ALA A 16 5.53 -14.19 -17.06
CA ALA A 16 5.81 -15.54 -17.60
C ALA A 16 7.26 -16.03 -17.57
N GLY A 17 8.08 -15.42 -16.73
CA GLY A 17 9.41 -15.92 -16.39
C GLY A 17 9.94 -15.32 -15.10
N PHE A 18 9.11 -14.59 -14.34
CA PHE A 18 9.55 -14.02 -13.08
C PHE A 18 9.32 -15.04 -11.97
N ASP A 19 10.41 -15.68 -11.53
CA ASP A 19 10.36 -16.65 -10.46
C ASP A 19 10.32 -15.96 -9.09
N TYR A 20 9.11 -15.70 -8.61
CA TYR A 20 8.89 -15.14 -7.27
C TYR A 20 9.39 -16.06 -6.15
N SER A 21 9.46 -17.37 -6.40
CA SER A 21 9.85 -18.36 -5.38
C SER A 21 11.35 -18.34 -5.08
N SER A 22 12.17 -17.80 -6.01
CA SER A 22 13.60 -17.60 -5.81
C SER A 22 14.02 -16.14 -5.74
N TYR A 23 13.11 -15.20 -5.99
CA TYR A 23 13.44 -13.78 -5.97
C TYR A 23 13.95 -13.33 -4.59
N ARG A 24 15.09 -12.63 -4.60
CA ARG A 24 15.67 -11.99 -3.41
C ARG A 24 15.61 -10.47 -3.55
N ALA A 25 15.11 -9.78 -2.51
CA ALA A 25 15.03 -8.33 -2.52
C ALA A 25 16.45 -7.73 -2.60
N THR A 26 16.64 -6.82 -3.54
CA THR A 26 17.93 -6.18 -3.76
C THR A 26 18.10 -4.98 -2.85
N LYS A 27 19.32 -4.44 -2.78
CA LYS A 27 19.56 -3.15 -2.12
C LYS A 27 18.74 -2.01 -2.74
N ALA A 28 18.38 -2.09 -4.02
CA ALA A 28 17.58 -1.08 -4.68
C ALA A 28 16.11 -1.13 -4.24
N ASP A 29 15.54 -2.32 -4.03
CA ASP A 29 14.18 -2.49 -3.53
C ASP A 29 14.05 -1.92 -2.11
N VAL A 30 14.99 -2.28 -1.24
CA VAL A 30 15.07 -1.78 0.15
C VAL A 30 15.14 -0.25 0.16
N ARG A 31 16.05 0.35 -0.62
CA ARG A 31 16.18 1.81 -0.70
C ARG A 31 14.93 2.49 -1.27
N THR A 32 14.24 1.84 -2.20
CA THR A 32 13.02 2.40 -2.78
C THR A 32 11.87 2.40 -1.77
N LEU A 33 11.72 1.34 -0.98
CA LEU A 33 10.78 1.32 0.14
C LEU A 33 11.11 2.40 1.18
N GLU A 34 12.38 2.51 1.57
CA GLU A 34 12.86 3.53 2.52
C GLU A 34 12.62 4.96 2.01
N GLN A 35 12.74 5.18 0.70
CA GLN A 35 12.34 6.43 0.09
C GLN A 35 10.83 6.68 0.23
N GLY A 36 9.99 5.68 -0.06
CA GLY A 36 8.54 5.81 0.11
C GLY A 36 8.15 6.14 1.55
N ILE A 37 8.80 5.51 2.53
CA ILE A 37 8.65 5.85 3.96
C ILE A 37 9.03 7.32 4.19
N SER A 38 10.17 7.77 3.65
CA SER A 38 10.61 9.16 3.81
C SER A 38 9.63 10.16 3.20
N GLU A 39 9.08 9.85 2.03
CA GLU A 39 8.11 10.69 1.34
C GLU A 39 6.79 10.79 2.10
N ALA A 40 6.30 9.67 2.64
CA ALA A 40 5.13 9.68 3.51
C ALA A 40 5.36 10.53 4.78
N LEU A 41 6.54 10.43 5.40
CA LEU A 41 6.92 11.24 6.55
C LEU A 41 7.05 12.74 6.21
N LEU A 42 7.50 13.09 5.01
CA LEU A 42 7.52 14.49 4.55
C LEU A 42 6.12 15.09 4.42
N MET A 43 5.11 14.24 4.17
CA MET A 43 3.71 14.62 4.09
C MET A 43 2.98 14.52 5.44
N GLU A 44 3.64 14.09 6.52
CA GLU A 44 3.01 13.75 7.80
C GLU A 44 2.19 14.90 8.38
N ALA A 45 2.77 16.10 8.50
CA ALA A 45 2.03 17.25 9.03
C ALA A 45 0.80 17.65 8.19
N GLU A 46 0.83 17.36 6.89
CA GLU A 46 -0.24 17.73 5.96
C GLU A 46 -1.36 16.69 5.90
N LEU A 47 -1.00 15.40 5.83
CA LEU A 47 -1.94 14.30 5.61
C LEU A 47 -2.32 13.57 6.90
N PHE A 48 -1.42 13.60 7.88
CA PHE A 48 -1.45 12.77 9.07
C PHE A 48 -1.14 13.61 10.33
N PRO A 49 -1.94 14.64 10.65
CA PRO A 49 -1.64 15.58 11.74
C PRO A 49 -1.51 14.92 13.13
N GLN A 50 -2.10 13.75 13.36
CA GLN A 50 -1.93 12.95 14.58
C GLN A 50 -0.74 11.97 14.51
N GLY A 51 0.02 11.99 13.41
CA GLY A 51 1.19 11.18 13.16
C GLY A 51 0.89 9.78 12.61
N ILE A 52 1.79 9.28 11.76
CA ILE A 52 1.81 7.90 11.22
C ILE A 52 3.01 7.10 11.73
N SER A 53 3.79 7.68 12.63
CA SER A 53 5.01 7.07 13.18
C SER A 53 4.80 5.77 13.96
N GLY A 54 3.56 5.40 14.31
CA GLY A 54 3.23 4.12 14.94
C GLY A 54 2.91 2.98 13.97
N VAL A 55 3.09 3.20 12.66
CA VAL A 55 2.80 2.20 11.63
C VAL A 55 4.07 1.43 11.27
N ASP A 56 4.02 0.11 11.40
CA ASP A 56 5.10 -0.77 11.00
C ASP A 56 5.02 -1.07 9.50
N ILE A 57 6.18 -1.24 8.85
CA ILE A 57 6.27 -1.52 7.41
C ILE A 57 7.02 -2.82 7.22
N VAL A 58 6.46 -3.71 6.40
CA VAL A 58 7.09 -4.96 6.03
C VAL A 58 7.45 -4.99 4.55
N LEU A 59 8.65 -5.47 4.26
CA LEU A 59 9.07 -5.97 2.95
C LEU A 59 9.41 -7.45 3.11
N TYR A 60 9.13 -8.27 2.11
CA TYR A 60 9.56 -9.65 2.16
C TYR A 60 9.99 -10.17 0.79
N ASP A 61 10.77 -11.24 0.78
CA ASP A 61 11.19 -11.97 -0.41
C ASP A 61 11.08 -13.48 -0.16
N SER A 62 11.76 -14.31 -0.96
CA SER A 62 11.73 -15.77 -0.79
C SER A 62 12.58 -16.32 0.35
N ARG A 63 13.23 -15.49 1.17
CA ARG A 63 14.07 -15.93 2.30
C ARG A 63 13.98 -15.04 3.52
N HIS A 64 13.64 -13.77 3.37
CA HIS A 64 13.67 -12.83 4.46
C HIS A 64 12.41 -11.99 4.52
N VAL A 65 12.06 -11.66 5.76
CA VAL A 65 11.17 -10.57 6.10
C VAL A 65 12.01 -9.45 6.68
N TRP A 66 11.84 -8.25 6.14
CA TRP A 66 12.35 -7.01 6.70
C TRP A 66 11.20 -6.26 7.34
N LEU A 67 11.46 -5.74 8.53
CA LEU A 67 10.50 -4.96 9.30
C LEU A 67 11.14 -3.63 9.68
N TRP A 68 10.48 -2.53 9.35
CA TRP A 68 10.76 -1.22 9.92
C TRP A 68 9.72 -0.96 11.00
N SER A 69 10.17 -0.93 12.26
CA SER A 69 9.29 -0.74 13.41
C SER A 69 9.85 0.32 14.34
N ARG A 70 8.99 1.22 14.82
CA ARG A 70 9.34 2.17 15.90
C ARG A 70 9.27 1.54 17.28
N SER A 71 8.48 0.47 17.42
CA SER A 71 8.50 -0.35 18.62
C SER A 71 9.75 -1.23 18.67
N ARG A 72 10.26 -1.44 19.88
CA ARG A 72 11.34 -2.40 20.12
C ARG A 72 10.78 -3.81 19.96
N ARG A 73 11.47 -4.63 19.17
CA ARG A 73 11.11 -6.04 18.92
C ARG A 73 12.20 -6.98 19.43
N SER A 74 11.83 -8.21 19.75
CA SER A 74 12.73 -9.31 20.12
C SER A 74 13.35 -9.98 18.87
N LEU A 75 13.75 -9.17 17.89
CA LEU A 75 14.23 -9.64 16.58
C LEU A 75 15.68 -9.16 16.29
N PRO A 76 16.43 -9.86 15.41
CA PRO A 76 17.74 -9.42 14.98
C PRO A 76 17.70 -8.04 14.30
N LYS A 77 18.37 -7.06 14.89
CA LYS A 77 18.46 -5.69 14.37
C LYS A 77 19.53 -5.63 13.28
N ILE A 78 19.21 -4.94 12.19
CA ILE A 78 20.14 -4.69 11.09
C ILE A 78 20.48 -3.20 10.93
N GLY A 79 19.78 -2.31 11.64
CA GLY A 79 20.08 -0.88 11.61
C GLY A 79 18.91 -0.02 12.07
N GLY A 80 18.91 1.24 11.66
CA GLY A 80 17.82 2.18 11.89
C GLY A 80 17.67 3.15 10.73
N PHE A 81 16.45 3.65 10.54
CA PHE A 81 16.07 4.52 9.44
C PHE A 81 14.98 5.50 9.87
N LYS A 82 15.24 6.81 9.85
CA LYS A 82 14.23 7.86 10.13
C LYS A 82 13.34 7.61 11.37
N GLY A 83 13.97 7.18 12.47
CA GLY A 83 13.29 6.87 13.73
C GLY A 83 12.70 5.46 13.82
N TYR A 84 12.82 4.65 12.77
CA TYR A 84 12.53 3.22 12.79
C TYR A 84 13.77 2.41 13.13
N THR A 85 13.58 1.30 13.84
CA THR A 85 14.56 0.22 13.91
C THR A 85 14.25 -0.75 12.77
N ALA A 86 15.28 -1.13 12.01
CA ALA A 86 15.16 -2.12 10.95
C ALA A 86 15.57 -3.50 11.48
N TYR A 87 14.70 -4.48 11.25
CA TYR A 87 14.90 -5.89 11.61
C TYR A 87 14.90 -6.73 10.35
N LYS A 88 15.57 -7.88 10.41
CA LYS A 88 15.60 -8.85 9.32
C LYS A 88 15.55 -10.26 9.88
N VAL A 89 14.59 -11.04 9.42
CA VAL A 89 14.36 -12.42 9.88
C VAL A 89 14.38 -13.35 8.69
N GLU A 90 15.04 -14.50 8.82
CA GLU A 90 14.96 -15.57 7.82
C GLU A 90 13.66 -16.36 7.96
N HIS A 91 13.11 -16.82 6.84
CA HIS A 91 12.01 -17.77 6.81
C HIS A 91 12.23 -18.83 5.75
N SER A 92 11.51 -19.94 5.89
CA SER A 92 11.48 -21.06 4.94
C SER A 92 10.12 -21.25 4.27
N GLY A 93 9.13 -20.43 4.61
CA GLY A 93 7.79 -20.55 4.06
C GLY A 93 7.70 -20.13 2.58
N ALA A 94 6.72 -20.68 1.88
CA ALA A 94 6.51 -20.42 0.46
C ALA A 94 5.92 -19.02 0.22
N VAL A 95 6.51 -18.30 -0.74
CA VAL A 95 5.98 -17.02 -1.21
C VAL A 95 4.80 -17.26 -2.14
N ASP A 96 3.64 -16.73 -1.78
CA ASP A 96 2.50 -16.63 -2.70
C ASP A 96 2.74 -15.46 -3.66
N ALA A 97 2.78 -15.75 -4.96
CA ALA A 97 2.95 -14.73 -6.00
C ALA A 97 1.89 -13.62 -5.90
N ARG A 98 0.66 -13.95 -5.46
CA ARG A 98 -0.40 -12.95 -5.28
C ARG A 98 -0.04 -11.87 -4.26
N ASN A 99 0.78 -12.21 -3.27
CA ASN A 99 1.24 -11.25 -2.28
C ASN A 99 2.36 -10.35 -2.84
N MET A 100 3.07 -10.80 -3.89
CA MET A 100 4.18 -10.07 -4.54
C MET A 100 3.73 -9.05 -5.59
N HIS A 101 2.44 -8.72 -5.62
CA HIS A 101 1.83 -7.85 -6.64
C HIS A 101 1.41 -6.48 -6.11
N GLY A 102 1.62 -6.21 -4.81
CA GLY A 102 0.96 -5.13 -4.13
C GLY A 102 1.60 -4.74 -2.80
N CYS A 103 1.06 -3.65 -2.26
CA CYS A 103 1.14 -3.32 -0.85
C CYS A 103 -0.27 -3.50 -0.29
N ARG A 104 -0.37 -3.83 0.99
CA ARG A 104 -1.65 -3.98 1.66
C ARG A 104 -1.53 -3.83 3.16
N GLY A 105 -2.57 -3.30 3.77
CA GLY A 105 -2.77 -3.36 5.21
C GLY A 105 -2.75 -4.79 5.76
N GLY A 106 -2.20 -4.93 6.96
CA GLY A 106 -1.92 -6.21 7.59
C GLY A 106 -0.70 -6.90 7.00
N VAL A 107 -0.54 -8.17 7.37
CA VAL A 107 0.56 -9.02 6.91
C VAL A 107 0.02 -10.39 6.49
N SER A 108 0.71 -11.04 5.56
CA SER A 108 0.44 -12.43 5.19
C SER A 108 0.73 -13.39 6.35
N ALA A 109 0.09 -14.56 6.33
CA ALA A 109 0.41 -15.63 7.28
C ALA A 109 1.89 -16.02 7.26
N LEU A 110 2.55 -15.95 6.09
CA LEU A 110 3.99 -16.14 5.96
C LEU A 110 4.76 -15.16 6.86
N VAL A 111 4.46 -13.87 6.70
CA VAL A 111 5.11 -12.79 7.43
C VAL A 111 4.80 -12.86 8.92
N GLU A 112 3.54 -13.13 9.29
CA GLU A 112 3.14 -13.30 10.69
C GLU A 112 3.93 -14.42 11.38
N LEU A 113 4.09 -15.55 10.69
CA LEU A 113 4.86 -16.69 11.21
C LEU A 113 6.35 -16.34 11.31
N ALA A 114 6.91 -15.67 10.30
CA ALA A 114 8.32 -15.28 10.27
C ALA A 114 8.68 -14.28 11.37
N LEU A 115 7.82 -13.28 11.62
CA LEU A 115 8.04 -12.29 12.67
C LEU A 115 7.70 -12.84 14.07
N GLY A 116 6.87 -13.88 14.14
CA GLY A 116 6.24 -14.31 15.38
C GLY A 116 5.10 -13.34 15.74
N ARG A 117 3.91 -13.88 16.03
CA ARG A 117 2.68 -13.10 16.22
C ARG A 117 2.81 -11.93 17.21
N GLU A 118 3.63 -12.08 18.25
CA GLU A 118 3.90 -11.03 19.25
C GLU A 118 4.68 -9.82 18.71
N ASN A 119 5.38 -9.95 17.58
CA ASN A 119 6.15 -8.88 16.94
C ASN A 119 5.39 -8.19 15.80
N VAL A 120 4.15 -8.58 15.53
CA VAL A 120 3.29 -7.92 14.53
C VAL A 120 2.52 -6.79 15.23
N ALA A 121 2.67 -5.55 14.75
CA ALA A 121 1.82 -4.45 15.21
C ALA A 121 0.39 -4.62 14.70
N GLU A 122 -0.58 -4.07 15.42
CA GLU A 122 -1.95 -3.90 14.91
C GLU A 122 -1.99 -2.99 13.67
N ARG A 123 -1.04 -2.05 13.58
CA ARG A 123 -0.91 -1.07 12.49
C ARG A 123 0.31 -1.41 11.67
N VAL A 124 0.13 -2.27 10.69
CA VAL A 124 1.18 -2.73 9.80
C VAL A 124 0.65 -2.81 8.39
N PHE A 125 1.51 -2.58 7.41
CA PHE A 125 1.25 -2.99 6.04
C PHE A 125 2.49 -3.69 5.48
N GLU A 126 2.26 -4.68 4.62
CA GLU A 126 3.31 -5.31 3.84
C GLU A 126 3.33 -4.75 2.43
N CYS A 127 4.54 -4.65 1.87
CA CYS A 127 4.79 -4.26 0.48
C CYS A 127 5.63 -5.32 -0.21
N SER A 128 5.26 -5.65 -1.44
CA SER A 128 6.13 -6.39 -2.35
C SER A 128 7.36 -5.55 -2.74
N PRO A 129 8.51 -6.16 -3.04
CA PRO A 129 9.65 -5.44 -3.59
C PRO A 129 9.35 -4.73 -4.93
N GLN A 130 10.02 -3.61 -5.21
CA GLN A 130 9.71 -2.79 -6.38
C GLN A 130 9.94 -3.52 -7.71
N SER A 131 10.98 -4.37 -7.79
CA SER A 131 11.27 -5.10 -9.02
C SER A 131 10.13 -6.07 -9.43
N PRO A 132 9.68 -7.01 -8.55
CA PRO A 132 8.52 -7.86 -8.83
C PRO A 132 7.24 -7.06 -9.07
N TRP A 133 7.04 -5.97 -8.33
CA TRP A 133 5.92 -5.04 -8.54
C TRP A 133 5.91 -4.50 -9.97
N ALA A 134 7.03 -3.92 -10.42
CA ALA A 134 7.13 -3.31 -11.75
C ALA A 134 6.87 -4.33 -12.85
N VAL A 135 7.37 -5.56 -12.70
CA VAL A 135 7.12 -6.65 -13.65
C VAL A 135 5.64 -7.00 -13.72
N TYR A 136 4.96 -7.09 -12.57
CA TYR A 136 3.53 -7.39 -12.53
C TYR A 136 2.69 -6.29 -13.17
N HIS A 137 3.03 -5.03 -12.91
CA HIS A 137 2.24 -3.87 -13.31
C HIS A 137 2.55 -3.34 -14.71
N ALA A 138 3.69 -3.69 -15.32
CA ALA A 138 4.22 -3.17 -16.59
C ALA A 138 3.21 -3.03 -17.75
N LYS A 139 2.14 -3.83 -17.77
CA LYS A 139 1.10 -3.79 -18.83
C LYS A 139 -0.32 -3.61 -18.28
N ARG A 140 -0.47 -3.48 -16.97
CA ARG A 140 -1.75 -3.63 -16.27
C ARG A 140 -2.19 -2.39 -15.53
N SER A 141 -1.27 -1.47 -15.29
CA SER A 141 -1.49 -0.44 -14.29
C SER A 141 -0.59 0.76 -14.52
N ILE A 142 -1.12 1.95 -14.23
CA ILE A 142 -0.34 3.18 -14.15
C ILE A 142 0.75 3.11 -13.07
N TYR A 143 0.59 2.21 -12.11
CA TYR A 143 1.53 1.97 -11.01
C TYR A 143 2.76 1.17 -11.41
N SER A 144 2.96 0.87 -12.70
CA SER A 144 4.11 0.09 -13.16
C SER A 144 5.46 0.75 -12.93
N ASP A 145 5.48 2.07 -12.78
CA ASP A 145 6.70 2.84 -12.58
C ASP A 145 7.01 3.06 -11.10
N ARG A 146 8.22 3.57 -10.87
CA ARG A 146 8.74 3.82 -9.54
C ARG A 146 7.92 4.83 -8.76
N ASP A 147 7.40 5.85 -9.42
CA ASP A 147 6.64 6.93 -8.78
C ASP A 147 5.27 6.40 -8.32
N GLY A 148 4.65 5.53 -9.13
CA GLY A 148 3.48 4.76 -8.72
C GLY A 148 3.75 3.92 -7.47
N TYR A 149 4.84 3.16 -7.46
CA TYR A 149 5.22 2.37 -6.28
C TYR A 149 5.39 3.24 -5.01
N LEU A 150 6.09 4.37 -5.12
CA LEU A 150 6.32 5.28 -3.99
C LEU A 150 5.03 5.89 -3.44
N THR A 151 4.10 6.27 -4.34
CA THR A 151 2.82 6.86 -3.94
C THR A 151 1.88 5.84 -3.33
N THR A 152 1.90 4.57 -3.76
CA THR A 152 1.20 3.47 -3.08
C THR A 152 1.64 3.32 -1.63
N ILE A 153 2.92 3.53 -1.29
CA ILE A 153 3.34 3.46 0.11
C ILE A 153 2.60 4.52 0.95
N THR A 154 2.41 5.73 0.41
CA THR A 154 1.61 6.77 1.09
C THR A 154 0.12 6.41 1.17
N HIS A 155 -0.41 5.72 0.15
CA HIS A 155 -1.76 5.17 0.15
C HIS A 155 -1.96 4.22 1.35
N GLU A 156 -1.05 3.27 1.56
CA GLU A 156 -1.14 2.34 2.69
C GLU A 156 -1.01 3.01 4.05
N PHE A 157 -0.14 4.04 4.17
CA PHE A 157 -0.13 4.88 5.37
C PHE A 157 -1.50 5.53 5.60
N GLY A 158 -2.21 5.96 4.55
CA GLY A 158 -3.57 6.45 4.62
C GLY A 158 -4.54 5.44 5.24
N HIS A 159 -4.49 4.17 4.81
CA HIS A 159 -5.30 3.11 5.43
C HIS A 159 -4.96 2.91 6.90
N GLN A 160 -3.69 2.79 7.25
CA GLN A 160 -3.27 2.57 8.64
C GLN A 160 -3.60 3.76 9.54
N TYR A 161 -3.48 4.98 9.00
CA TYR A 161 -3.87 6.19 9.70
C TYR A 161 -5.37 6.22 9.99
N LEU A 162 -6.20 5.86 9.01
CA LEU A 162 -7.64 5.86 9.18
C LEU A 162 -8.09 4.89 10.28
N ASN A 163 -7.48 3.70 10.30
CA ASN A 163 -7.68 2.72 11.37
C ASN A 163 -7.23 3.25 12.73
N GLN A 164 -6.15 4.04 12.78
CA GLN A 164 -5.64 4.63 14.03
C GLN A 164 -6.58 5.71 14.59
N GLN A 165 -7.25 6.47 13.73
CA GLN A 165 -8.11 7.59 14.16
C GLN A 165 -9.57 7.18 14.36
N ASP A 166 -9.90 5.89 14.32
CA ASP A 166 -11.29 5.41 14.39
C ASP A 166 -12.22 6.15 13.41
N TRP A 167 -11.71 6.47 12.21
CA TRP A 167 -12.40 7.22 11.17
C TRP A 167 -12.72 8.69 11.49
N ASP A 168 -12.25 9.23 12.63
CA ASP A 168 -12.40 10.63 13.03
C ASP A 168 -11.35 11.53 12.38
N VAL A 169 -11.43 11.65 11.06
CA VAL A 169 -10.55 12.52 10.27
C VAL A 169 -11.40 13.58 9.57
N PRO A 170 -11.09 14.89 9.68
CA PRO A 170 -11.96 15.94 9.14
C PRO A 170 -12.30 15.80 7.65
N VAL A 171 -11.33 15.39 6.83
CA VAL A 171 -11.59 15.16 5.40
C VAL A 171 -12.49 13.95 5.16
N VAL A 172 -12.39 12.90 5.99
CA VAL A 172 -13.24 11.70 5.93
C VAL A 172 -14.68 12.05 6.27
N LEU A 173 -14.90 12.85 7.32
CA LEU A 173 -16.23 13.33 7.69
C LEU A 173 -16.90 14.11 6.54
N ARG A 174 -16.12 14.88 5.76
CA ARG A 174 -16.62 15.59 4.57
C ARG A 174 -16.88 14.66 3.37
N MET A 175 -16.07 13.62 3.19
CA MET A 175 -16.23 12.64 2.10
C MET A 175 -17.38 11.67 2.34
N TRP A 176 -17.70 11.37 3.60
CA TRP A 176 -18.65 10.33 3.97
C TRP A 176 -20.05 10.50 3.35
N PRO A 177 -20.66 11.71 3.30
CA PRO A 177 -21.92 11.91 2.59
C PRO A 177 -21.86 11.56 1.09
N GLU A 178 -20.75 11.87 0.41
CA GLU A 178 -20.54 11.51 -0.99
C GLU A 178 -20.46 9.99 -1.15
N VAL A 179 -19.73 9.30 -0.26
CA VAL A 179 -19.65 7.84 -0.27
C VAL A 179 -21.02 7.19 -0.07
N LYS A 180 -21.81 7.68 0.90
CA LYS A 180 -23.18 7.16 1.12
C LYS A 180 -24.08 7.35 -0.09
N ARG A 181 -23.98 8.48 -0.79
CA ARG A 181 -24.77 8.77 -2.01
C ARG A 181 -24.52 7.77 -3.14
N LEU A 182 -23.38 7.09 -3.16
CA LEU A 182 -23.07 6.07 -4.16
C LEU A 182 -23.92 4.80 -4.01
N GLY A 183 -24.52 4.56 -2.84
CA GLY A 183 -25.35 3.37 -2.59
C GLY A 183 -24.60 2.04 -2.68
N HIS A 184 -23.27 2.06 -2.53
CA HIS A 184 -22.45 0.85 -2.60
C HIS A 184 -22.67 -0.03 -1.35
N PRO A 185 -22.75 -1.37 -1.49
CA PRO A 185 -23.01 -2.28 -0.35
C PRO A 185 -21.89 -2.29 0.71
N GLN A 186 -20.70 -1.78 0.37
CA GLN A 186 -19.55 -1.69 1.27
C GLN A 186 -19.07 -0.22 1.36
N PRO A 187 -19.80 0.67 2.04
CA PRO A 187 -19.45 2.10 2.07
C PRO A 187 -18.15 2.37 2.85
N TYR A 188 -17.85 1.57 3.87
CA TYR A 188 -16.60 1.70 4.62
C TYR A 188 -15.39 1.37 3.76
N SER A 189 -15.44 0.31 2.95
CA SER A 189 -14.36 -0.02 2.01
C SER A 189 -14.15 1.10 0.99
N VAL A 190 -15.24 1.64 0.41
CA VAL A 190 -15.16 2.79 -0.51
C VAL A 190 -14.54 4.02 0.17
N MET A 191 -14.90 4.29 1.42
CA MET A 191 -14.35 5.42 2.18
C MET A 191 -12.88 5.21 2.55
N GLY A 192 -12.48 3.99 2.90
CA GLY A 192 -11.08 3.64 3.14
C GLY A 192 -10.22 3.93 1.92
N GLU A 193 -10.65 3.45 0.74
CA GLU A 193 -10.01 3.71 -0.55
C GLU A 193 -10.04 5.21 -0.89
N ALA A 194 -11.18 5.91 -0.67
CA ALA A 194 -11.28 7.34 -0.94
C ALA A 194 -10.27 8.18 -0.13
N PHE A 195 -10.10 7.87 1.15
CA PHE A 195 -9.13 8.57 1.99
C PHE A 195 -7.69 8.22 1.60
N ALA A 196 -7.37 6.94 1.43
CA ALA A 196 -6.04 6.49 1.05
C ALA A 196 -5.61 7.04 -0.32
N THR A 197 -6.51 7.01 -1.31
CA THR A 197 -6.27 7.65 -2.62
C THR A 197 -6.18 9.17 -2.51
N TRP A 198 -6.92 9.82 -1.60
CA TRP A 198 -6.76 11.26 -1.40
C TRP A 198 -5.37 11.60 -0.87
N CYS A 199 -4.85 10.83 0.09
CA CYS A 199 -3.47 10.95 0.57
C CYS A 199 -2.46 10.76 -0.58
N GLU A 200 -2.65 9.69 -1.35
CA GLU A 200 -1.84 9.35 -2.52
C GLU A 200 -1.84 10.46 -3.58
N LEU A 201 -3.00 10.99 -3.97
CA LEU A 201 -3.12 12.07 -4.94
C LEU A 201 -2.43 13.35 -4.45
N ARG A 202 -2.51 13.67 -3.16
CA ARG A 202 -1.81 14.82 -2.58
C ARG A 202 -0.30 14.65 -2.58
N ALA A 203 0.17 13.47 -2.19
CA ALA A 203 1.58 13.12 -2.23
C ALA A 203 2.12 13.14 -3.67
N ALA A 204 1.42 12.50 -4.61
CA ALA A 204 1.75 12.49 -6.02
C ALA A 204 1.79 13.92 -6.60
N ARG A 205 0.80 14.76 -6.30
CA ARG A 205 0.77 16.15 -6.79
C ARG A 205 2.00 16.94 -6.34
N ARG A 206 2.48 16.70 -5.12
CA ARG A 206 3.63 17.42 -4.55
C ARG A 206 4.97 16.87 -5.03
N MET A 207 5.12 15.54 -5.07
CA MET A 207 6.42 14.88 -5.22
C MET A 207 6.61 14.25 -6.60
N HIS A 208 5.52 13.84 -7.26
CA HIS A 208 5.54 13.08 -8.51
C HIS A 208 4.53 13.63 -9.54
N PRO A 209 4.68 14.90 -9.99
CA PRO A 209 3.65 15.61 -10.75
C PRO A 209 3.29 14.92 -12.09
N ALA A 210 4.24 14.24 -12.73
CA ALA A 210 3.98 13.47 -13.94
C ALA A 210 3.11 12.23 -13.65
N PHE A 211 3.39 11.51 -12.57
CA PHE A 211 2.55 10.39 -12.12
C PHE A 211 1.18 10.87 -11.66
N PHE A 212 1.09 12.00 -10.95
CA PHE A 212 -0.18 12.63 -10.57
C PHE A 212 -1.10 12.88 -11.77
N ALA A 213 -0.57 13.38 -12.88
CA ALA A 213 -1.35 13.59 -14.09
C ALA A 213 -1.94 12.28 -14.64
N LYS A 214 -1.14 11.19 -14.64
CA LYS A 214 -1.60 9.84 -15.02
C LYS A 214 -2.67 9.32 -14.06
N LEU A 215 -2.41 9.41 -12.75
CA LEU A 215 -3.30 8.93 -11.69
C LEU A 215 -4.66 9.64 -11.72
N LYS A 216 -4.66 10.96 -11.91
CA LYS A 216 -5.89 11.76 -12.05
C LYS A 216 -6.72 11.32 -13.26
N ALA A 217 -6.07 11.01 -14.38
CA ALA A 217 -6.75 10.52 -15.58
C ALA A 217 -7.36 9.12 -15.37
N ASP A 218 -6.60 8.20 -14.75
CA ASP A 218 -7.06 6.83 -14.46
C ASP A 218 -8.23 6.80 -13.48
N SER A 219 -8.16 7.66 -12.44
CA SER A 219 -9.19 7.86 -11.42
C SER A 219 -10.54 8.36 -11.96
N SER A 220 -10.57 8.81 -13.23
CA SER A 220 -11.79 9.28 -13.91
C SER A 220 -12.50 8.17 -14.71
N GLY A 221 -12.01 6.92 -14.66
CA GLY A 221 -12.52 5.79 -15.45
C GLY A 221 -13.94 5.28 -15.08
N PRO A 222 -14.59 4.50 -15.96
CA PRO A 222 -16.00 4.12 -15.81
C PRO A 222 -16.29 2.94 -14.84
N LYS A 223 -15.28 2.36 -14.20
CA LYS A 223 -15.45 1.16 -13.34
C LYS A 223 -16.20 1.48 -12.03
N ARG A 224 -16.76 0.43 -11.41
CA ARG A 224 -17.68 0.49 -10.25
C ARG A 224 -17.21 -0.30 -9.02
N ASP A 225 -15.96 -0.75 -8.97
CA ASP A 225 -15.41 -1.35 -7.75
C ASP A 225 -15.11 -0.29 -6.67
N PRO A 226 -14.93 -0.69 -5.39
CA PRO A 226 -14.70 0.24 -4.30
C PRO A 226 -13.51 1.18 -4.51
N HIS A 227 -12.45 0.68 -5.13
CA HIS A 227 -11.24 1.45 -5.41
C HIS A 227 -11.54 2.60 -6.37
N VAL A 228 -12.21 2.34 -7.49
CA VAL A 228 -12.54 3.37 -8.48
C VAL A 228 -13.61 4.35 -7.98
N LEU A 229 -14.55 3.88 -7.16
CA LEU A 229 -15.49 4.77 -6.48
C LEU A 229 -14.76 5.67 -5.46
N GLY A 230 -13.81 5.10 -4.72
CA GLY A 230 -12.95 5.82 -3.80
C GLY A 230 -12.15 6.91 -4.50
N GLN A 231 -11.48 6.57 -5.60
CA GLN A 231 -10.76 7.51 -6.47
C GLN A 231 -11.61 8.70 -6.92
N LYS A 232 -12.85 8.44 -7.36
CA LYS A 232 -13.79 9.50 -7.78
C LYS A 232 -14.14 10.44 -6.63
N VAL A 233 -14.36 9.89 -5.44
CA VAL A 233 -14.61 10.71 -4.24
C VAL A 233 -13.36 11.50 -3.91
N ALA A 234 -12.19 10.86 -3.83
CA ALA A 234 -10.90 11.50 -3.53
C ALA A 234 -10.64 12.73 -4.41
N LEU A 235 -10.86 12.60 -5.72
CA LEU A 235 -10.68 13.68 -6.68
C LEU A 235 -11.57 14.90 -6.41
N LYS A 236 -12.81 14.73 -5.93
CA LYS A 236 -13.70 15.85 -5.59
C LYS A 236 -13.16 16.71 -4.45
N PHE A 237 -12.35 16.12 -3.57
CA PHE A 237 -11.83 16.77 -2.36
C PHE A 237 -10.34 17.11 -2.45
N LEU A 238 -9.72 16.95 -3.62
CA LEU A 238 -8.30 17.25 -3.82
C LEU A 238 -8.02 18.77 -3.84
N ASP A 239 -9.00 19.55 -4.30
CA ASP A 239 -8.94 21.01 -4.39
C ASP A 239 -9.99 21.63 -3.46
N PRO A 240 -9.59 22.33 -2.38
CA PRO A 240 -10.51 22.89 -1.39
C PRO A 240 -11.30 24.13 -1.87
N ALA A 241 -11.30 24.41 -3.18
CA ALA A 241 -11.96 25.58 -3.77
C ALA A 241 -13.40 25.31 -4.27
N ARG A 242 -14.06 24.27 -3.74
CA ARG A 242 -15.50 24.01 -3.92
C ARG A 242 -16.14 23.60 -2.61
#